data_AF-A0A2U3LGN3-F1
#
_entry.id   AF-A0A2U3LGN3-F1
#
_cell.length_a   1.000
_cell.length_b   1.000
_cell.length_c   1.000
_cell.angle_alpha   90.00
_cell.angle_beta   90.00
_cell.angle_gamma   90.00
#
_symmetry.space_group_name_H-M   'P 1'
#
loop_
_entity.id
_entity.type
_entity.pdbx_description
1 polymer ?
#
loop_
_entity_poly.entity_id
_entity_poly.type
_entity_poly.pdbx_seq_one_letter_code
_entity_poly.pdbx_strand_id
1 'polypeptide(L)'
;MSILDLLFLNFSTVGFSLIVLPTAVWVLVDARTLRVKKGNLGGGFFDMGVAGWFFSCLLLWIVAFPAYLAKRGEYKDQSPSTMPDSSVRGHRKCPDCAELIHADARKCRFCGLVLPINQA
;
A
#
# COMPACT_ATOMS: atom_id res chain seq x y z
N MET A 1 41.02 6.52 -28.21
CA MET A 1 40.43 6.51 -26.85
C MET A 1 41.20 7.52 -26.04
N SER A 2 40.67 8.74 -25.98
CA SER A 2 41.33 9.90 -25.39
C SER A 2 41.06 9.94 -23.87
N ILE A 3 41.94 10.59 -23.10
CA ILE A 3 41.76 10.73 -21.65
C ILE A 3 40.44 11.44 -21.29
N LEU A 4 39.95 12.31 -22.20
CA LEU A 4 38.62 12.92 -22.11
C LEU A 4 37.50 11.88 -22.18
N ASP A 5 37.58 10.88 -23.07
CA ASP A 5 36.57 9.82 -23.16
C ASP A 5 36.51 9.02 -21.86
N LEU A 6 37.66 8.80 -21.23
CA LEU A 6 37.79 8.09 -19.95
C LEU A 6 37.19 8.92 -18.81
N LEU A 7 37.39 10.24 -18.79
CA LEU A 7 36.78 11.15 -17.81
C LEU A 7 35.27 11.32 -18.03
N PHE A 8 34.81 11.41 -19.28
CA PHE A 8 33.38 11.46 -19.61
C PHE A 8 32.67 10.15 -19.29
N LEU A 9 33.28 9.00 -19.58
CA LEU A 9 32.76 7.70 -19.16
C LEU A 9 32.65 7.66 -17.63
N ASN A 10 33.74 7.93 -16.91
CA ASN A 10 33.76 7.90 -15.44
C ASN A 10 32.73 8.87 -14.83
N PHE A 11 32.60 10.08 -15.36
CA PHE A 11 31.62 11.05 -14.86
C PHE A 11 30.18 10.56 -15.10
N SER A 12 29.93 9.95 -16.26
CA SER A 12 28.62 9.38 -16.58
C SER A 12 28.29 8.15 -15.73
N THR A 13 29.23 7.21 -15.54
CA THR A 13 29.01 6.03 -14.68
C THR A 13 28.95 6.36 -13.20
N VAL A 14 29.78 7.29 -12.71
CA VAL A 14 29.75 7.75 -11.31
C VAL A 14 28.47 8.55 -11.06
N GLY A 15 28.07 9.42 -11.99
CA GLY A 15 26.80 10.15 -11.92
C GLY A 15 25.59 9.21 -11.90
N PHE A 16 25.56 8.21 -12.79
CA PHE A 16 24.51 7.19 -12.76
C PHE A 16 24.52 6.39 -11.46
N SER A 17 25.69 5.97 -10.96
CA SER A 17 25.78 5.19 -9.71
C SER A 17 25.35 5.99 -8.48
N LEU A 18 25.69 7.29 -8.44
CA LEU A 18 25.28 8.21 -7.38
C LEU A 18 23.77 8.50 -7.39
N ILE A 19 23.08 8.28 -8.50
CA ILE A 19 21.63 8.39 -8.57
C ILE A 19 21.01 7.01 -8.29
N VAL A 20 21.54 5.93 -8.87
CA VAL A 20 21.03 4.56 -8.73
C VAL A 20 21.02 4.08 -7.27
N LEU A 21 22.12 4.30 -6.54
CA LEU A 21 22.27 3.85 -5.17
C LEU A 21 21.26 4.50 -4.20
N PRO A 22 21.12 5.84 -4.11
CA PRO A 22 20.14 6.45 -3.22
C PRO A 22 18.71 6.16 -3.63
N THR A 23 18.40 6.04 -4.93
CA THR A 23 17.02 5.69 -5.35
C THR A 23 16.67 4.24 -5.04
N ALA A 24 17.63 3.32 -5.12
CA ALA A 24 17.43 1.93 -4.69
C ALA A 24 17.24 1.83 -3.17
N VAL A 25 18.03 2.58 -2.38
CA VAL A 25 17.87 2.69 -0.92
C VAL A 25 16.52 3.31 -0.57
N TRP A 26 16.12 4.38 -1.27
CA TRP A 26 14.81 5.02 -1.11
C TRP A 26 13.66 4.06 -1.42
N VAL A 27 13.70 3.37 -2.57
CA VAL A 27 12.69 2.38 -2.97
C VAL A 27 12.59 1.24 -1.94
N LEU A 28 13.72 0.83 -1.34
CA LEU A 28 13.72 -0.19 -0.28
C LEU A 28 13.02 0.30 1.00
N VAL A 29 13.25 1.56 1.38
CA VAL A 29 12.56 2.18 2.53
C VAL A 29 11.07 2.39 2.23
N ASP A 30 10.72 2.88 1.03
CA ASP A 30 9.33 3.08 0.59
C ASP A 30 8.56 1.75 0.56
N ALA A 31 9.13 0.71 -0.05
CA ALA A 31 8.54 -0.63 -0.12
C ALA A 31 8.40 -1.31 1.26
N ARG A 32 9.33 -1.06 2.20
CA ARG A 32 9.21 -1.49 3.60
C ARG A 32 8.10 -0.74 4.35
N THR A 33 7.96 0.55 4.08
CA THR A 33 6.91 1.41 4.69
C THR A 33 5.52 1.01 4.17
N LEU A 34 5.43 0.64 2.89
CA LEU A 34 4.21 0.16 2.25
C LEU A 34 3.80 -1.27 2.65
N ARG A 35 4.63 -1.99 3.43
CA ARG A 35 4.38 -3.37 3.92
C ARG A 35 3.79 -4.30 2.85
N VAL A 36 4.39 -4.29 1.66
CA VAL A 36 3.95 -5.12 0.52
C VAL A 36 4.11 -6.60 0.89
N LYS A 37 2.99 -7.27 1.20
CA LYS A 37 2.96 -8.71 1.46
C LYS A 37 2.89 -9.46 0.13
N LYS A 38 3.66 -10.54 0.02
CA LYS A 38 3.71 -11.42 -1.15
C LYS A 38 2.33 -12.04 -1.38
N GLY A 39 1.70 -11.79 -2.53
CA GLY A 39 0.44 -12.42 -2.95
C GLY A 39 -0.84 -11.58 -2.81
N ASN A 40 -0.75 -10.25 -2.66
CA ASN A 40 -1.92 -9.37 -2.51
C ASN A 40 -2.34 -8.63 -3.81
N LEU A 41 -1.58 -8.77 -4.91
CA LEU A 41 -1.87 -8.11 -6.19
C LEU A 41 -2.45 -9.05 -7.29
N GLY A 42 -2.93 -10.24 -6.90
CA GLY A 42 -3.67 -11.10 -7.82
C GLY A 42 -2.83 -12.07 -8.66
N GLY A 43 -1.58 -12.36 -8.29
CA GLY A 43 -0.86 -13.56 -8.74
C GLY A 43 -0.15 -13.43 -10.09
N GLY A 44 0.19 -12.22 -10.53
CA GLY A 44 0.97 -11.99 -11.76
C GLY A 44 2.49 -12.14 -11.58
N PHE A 45 3.24 -12.12 -12.68
CA PHE A 45 4.72 -12.16 -12.71
C PHE A 45 5.39 -11.00 -11.92
N PHE A 46 4.62 -9.94 -11.61
CA PHE A 46 5.05 -8.74 -10.86
C PHE A 46 4.57 -8.71 -9.40
N ASP A 47 4.00 -9.82 -8.88
CA ASP A 47 3.68 -10.02 -7.45
C ASP A 47 4.94 -10.40 -6.64
N MET A 48 6.07 -9.81 -7.03
CA MET A 48 7.36 -10.04 -6.42
C MET A 48 7.45 -9.10 -5.21
N GLY A 49 7.71 -9.69 -4.03
CA GLY A 49 7.77 -8.93 -2.78
C GLY A 49 8.82 -7.81 -2.82
N VAL A 50 8.89 -7.02 -1.75
CA VAL A 50 9.82 -5.88 -1.58
C VAL A 50 11.24 -6.13 -2.11
N ALA A 51 11.77 -7.34 -1.94
CA ALA A 51 13.07 -7.75 -2.46
C ALA A 51 13.14 -7.80 -4.01
N GLY A 52 12.09 -8.27 -4.69
CA GLY A 52 12.04 -8.35 -6.16
C GLY A 52 12.04 -6.97 -6.82
N TRP A 53 11.32 -6.00 -6.26
CA TRP A 53 11.37 -4.60 -6.72
C TRP A 53 12.75 -3.97 -6.52
N PHE A 54 13.44 -4.30 -5.43
CA PHE A 54 14.82 -3.87 -5.20
C PHE A 54 15.79 -4.41 -6.27
N PHE A 55 15.74 -5.71 -6.55
CA PHE A 55 16.58 -6.31 -7.60
C PHE A 55 16.21 -5.80 -9.00
N SER A 56 14.93 -5.54 -9.29
CA SER A 56 14.50 -4.95 -10.56
C SER A 56 15.03 -3.53 -10.74
N CYS A 57 14.98 -2.67 -9.71
CA CYS A 57 15.57 -1.33 -9.77
C CYS A 57 17.09 -1.34 -9.94
N LEU A 58 17.79 -2.32 -9.34
CA LEU A 58 19.24 -2.47 -9.47
C LEU A 58 19.65 -2.93 -10.89
N LEU A 59 18.87 -3.83 -11.50
CA LEU A 59 19.21 -4.47 -12.77
C LEU A 59 18.63 -3.75 -14.01
N LEU A 60 17.48 -3.09 -13.86
CA LEU A 60 16.68 -2.50 -14.95
C LEU A 60 16.13 -1.10 -14.60
N TRP A 61 16.88 -0.30 -13.84
CA TRP A 61 16.59 1.10 -13.43
C TRP A 61 15.64 1.88 -14.36
N ILE A 62 15.94 1.94 -15.67
CA ILE A 62 15.20 2.77 -16.65
C ILE A 62 13.73 2.36 -16.76
N VAL A 63 13.43 1.06 -16.67
CA VAL A 63 12.09 0.51 -16.85
C VAL A 63 11.46 0.17 -15.50
N ALA A 64 12.27 -0.29 -14.56
CA ALA A 64 11.84 -0.65 -13.22
C ALA A 64 11.30 0.56 -12.45
N PHE A 65 11.93 1.73 -12.59
CA PHE A 65 11.52 2.93 -11.86
C PHE A 65 10.15 3.49 -12.33
N PRO A 66 9.89 3.69 -13.64
CA PRO A 66 8.56 4.07 -14.12
C PRO A 66 7.49 3.03 -13.77
N ALA A 67 7.80 1.74 -13.92
CA ALA A 67 6.87 0.66 -13.59
C ALA A 67 6.55 0.61 -12.09
N TYR A 68 7.53 0.88 -11.21
CA TYR A 68 7.33 0.96 -9.76
C TYR A 68 6.38 2.09 -9.39
N LEU A 69 6.57 3.27 -9.97
CA LEU A 69 5.70 4.42 -9.71
C LEU A 69 4.27 4.17 -10.19
N ALA A 70 4.09 3.53 -11.36
CA ALA A 70 2.76 3.16 -11.86
C ALA A 70 2.02 2.21 -10.90
N LYS A 71 2.73 1.25 -10.30
CA LYS A 71 2.18 0.29 -9.33
C LYS A 71 2.05 0.81 -7.91
N ARG A 72 2.70 1.93 -7.58
CA ARG A 72 2.66 2.54 -6.24
C ARG A 72 1.24 2.93 -5.79
N GLY A 73 0.36 3.31 -6.72
CA GLY A 73 -1.04 3.64 -6.42
C GLY A 73 -1.80 2.46 -5.83
N GLU A 74 -1.66 1.29 -6.45
CA GLU A 74 -2.36 0.06 -6.07
C GLU A 74 -1.96 -0.42 -4.65
N TYR A 75 -0.69 -0.22 -4.24
CA TYR A 75 -0.25 -0.56 -2.88
C TYR A 75 -0.83 0.35 -1.79
N LYS A 76 -1.14 1.61 -2.13
CA LYS A 76 -1.67 2.60 -1.18
C LYS A 76 -3.13 2.32 -0.85
N ASP A 77 -3.89 1.88 -1.86
CA ASP A 77 -5.30 1.52 -1.76
C ASP A 77 -5.52 0.21 -0.98
N GLN A 78 -4.50 -0.66 -0.96
CA GLN A 78 -4.50 -1.91 -0.19
C GLN A 78 -3.95 -1.75 1.24
N SER A 79 -3.50 -0.55 1.63
CA SER A 79 -3.14 -0.32 3.03
C SER A 79 -4.39 -0.52 3.90
N PRO A 80 -4.36 -1.37 4.93
CA PRO A 80 -5.52 -1.61 5.80
C PRO A 80 -5.89 -0.40 6.69
N SER A 81 -5.43 0.81 6.36
CA SER A 81 -5.92 2.07 6.94
C SER A 81 -7.23 2.56 6.33
N THR A 82 -7.79 1.84 5.36
CA THR A 82 -9.23 1.92 5.08
C THR A 82 -9.73 0.50 4.97
N MET A 83 -10.03 -0.10 6.13
CA MET A 83 -11.15 -1.02 6.12
C MET A 83 -12.32 -0.25 5.54
N PRO A 84 -12.98 -0.73 4.48
CA PRO A 84 -14.34 -0.32 4.19
C PRO A 84 -15.19 -0.77 5.38
N ASP A 85 -15.27 0.09 6.39
CA ASP A 85 -16.45 0.15 7.21
C ASP A 85 -17.57 0.69 6.33
N SER A 86 -18.18 -0.21 5.56
CA SER A 86 -19.29 0.14 4.68
C SER A 86 -20.20 -1.04 4.44
N SER A 87 -20.73 -1.63 5.52
CA SER A 87 -22.03 -2.31 5.43
C SER A 87 -22.78 -2.54 6.75
N VAL A 88 -22.20 -2.29 7.94
CA VAL A 88 -22.96 -2.43 9.22
C VAL A 88 -22.78 -1.23 10.16
N ARG A 89 -22.81 0.00 9.64
CA ARG A 89 -23.09 1.19 10.47
C ARG A 89 -24.36 1.90 10.04
N GLY A 90 -25.41 1.11 9.81
CA GLY A 90 -26.77 1.63 9.89
C GLY A 90 -27.04 2.11 11.31
N HIS A 91 -27.59 3.31 11.47
CA HIS A 91 -28.25 3.65 12.73
C HIS A 91 -29.68 3.11 12.62
N ARG A 92 -30.11 2.30 13.58
CA ARG A 92 -31.48 1.78 13.67
C ARG A 92 -32.17 2.45 14.85
N LYS A 93 -33.48 2.68 14.75
CA LYS A 93 -34.27 3.14 15.90
C LYS A 93 -34.48 1.96 16.85
N CYS A 94 -34.27 2.18 18.13
CA CYS A 94 -34.67 1.23 19.15
C CYS A 94 -36.21 1.11 19.15
N PRO A 95 -36.81 -0.09 19.13
CA PRO A 95 -38.27 -0.25 19.10
C PRO A 95 -38.98 0.21 20.40
N ASP A 96 -38.23 0.38 21.49
CA ASP A 96 -38.77 0.69 22.82
C ASP A 96 -38.67 2.19 23.14
N CYS A 97 -37.45 2.74 23.10
CA CYS A 97 -37.20 4.16 23.42
C CYS A 97 -37.13 5.09 22.20
N ALA A 98 -37.30 4.57 20.97
CA ALA A 98 -37.25 5.31 19.70
C ALA A 98 -35.94 6.08 19.38
N GLU A 99 -34.94 6.03 20.26
CA GLU A 99 -33.63 6.68 20.11
C GLU A 99 -32.79 6.02 19.00
N LEU A 100 -31.90 6.81 18.38
CA LEU A 100 -31.01 6.33 17.33
C LEU A 100 -29.80 5.61 17.94
N ILE A 101 -29.63 4.34 17.59
CA ILE A 101 -28.56 3.49 18.11
C ILE A 101 -27.80 2.82 16.95
N HIS A 102 -26.53 2.48 17.19
CA HIS A 102 -25.73 1.72 16.21
C HIS A 102 -26.37 0.36 15.93
N ALA A 103 -26.36 -0.08 14.66
CA ALA A 103 -26.92 -1.37 14.24
C ALA A 103 -26.37 -2.56 15.06
N ASP A 104 -25.10 -2.48 15.44
CA ASP A 104 -24.37 -3.51 16.21
C ASP A 104 -24.65 -3.48 17.72
N ALA A 105 -25.45 -2.53 18.21
CA ALA A 105 -25.73 -2.42 19.63
C ALA A 105 -26.56 -3.62 20.12
N ARG A 106 -25.94 -4.51 20.90
CA ARG A 106 -26.61 -5.63 21.59
C ARG A 106 -27.49 -5.19 22.76
N LYS A 107 -27.22 -4.01 23.33
CA LYS A 107 -27.99 -3.42 24.43
C LYS A 107 -28.15 -1.92 24.20
N CYS A 108 -29.37 -1.42 24.32
CA CYS A 108 -29.61 0.03 24.27
C CYS A 108 -29.09 0.69 25.55
N ARG A 109 -28.31 1.78 25.43
CA ARG A 109 -27.81 2.53 26.59
C ARG A 109 -28.91 3.33 27.32
N PHE A 110 -29.96 3.73 26.62
CA PHE A 110 -31.03 4.56 27.17
C PHE A 110 -32.13 3.74 27.88
N CYS A 111 -32.62 2.66 27.27
CA CYS A 111 -33.65 1.80 27.88
C CYS A 111 -33.12 0.48 28.49
N GLY A 112 -31.87 0.10 28.23
CA GLY A 112 -31.29 -1.14 28.77
C GLY A 112 -31.77 -2.43 28.10
N LEU A 113 -32.73 -2.36 27.15
CA LEU A 113 -33.25 -3.50 26.41
C LEU A 113 -32.15 -4.18 25.60
N VAL A 114 -32.11 -5.52 25.67
CA VAL A 114 -31.24 -6.35 24.83
C VAL A 114 -31.90 -6.52 23.46
N LEU A 115 -31.19 -6.12 22.41
CA LEU A 115 -31.74 -6.13 21.05
C LEU A 115 -31.33 -7.43 20.34
N PRO A 116 -32.26 -8.12 19.68
CA PRO A 116 -31.89 -9.22 18.80
C PRO A 116 -31.09 -8.66 17.61
N ILE A 117 -29.94 -9.28 17.35
CA ILE A 117 -29.18 -9.06 16.11
C ILE A 117 -29.98 -9.71 14.97
N ASN A 118 -30.72 -8.91 14.20
CA ASN A 118 -31.35 -9.42 12.98
C ASN A 118 -30.24 -9.72 11.98
N GLN A 119 -29.86 -10.99 11.92
CA GLN A 119 -28.99 -11.55 10.89
C GLN A 119 -29.77 -11.51 9.58
N ALA A 120 -29.53 -10.46 8.78
CA ALA A 120 -30.02 -10.35 7.42
C ALA A 120 -29.14 -11.16 6.46
#